data_AF-A0A556QMP6-F1
#
_entry.id   AF-A0A556QMP6-F1
#
_cell.length_a   1.000
_cell.length_b   1.000
_cell.length_c   1.000
_cell.angle_alpha   90.00
_cell.angle_beta   90.00
_cell.angle_gamma   90.00
#
_symmetry.space_group_name_H-M   'P 1'
#
loop_
_entity.id
_entity.type
_entity.pdbx_description
1 polymer ?
#
loop_
_entity_poly.entity_id
_entity_poly.type
_entity_poly.pdbx_seq_one_letter_code
_entity_poly.pdbx_strand_id
1 'polypeptide(L)'
;MSPKVKNYLIILLAVATISSGLIAWSQSRRLTALQNELLKASAAAATVKPKPAPIAASFTAPATTTPAEIEPAANTEEAEARQRQRGGNNNRPNFAALMANPEFAQAMSVQQRAALDGRYADLFKKLNLSPAQLEKFKDLLIERQTARMDVMTAARESGLNARENRDELRKMTDEAQSEVDSSIKTALGETAFNQYQNYETTQSQRALVSQLDQRLSYSSTPLNSTQSDFLVSALATSSTASTNDQGGGGGPGNWGGGNRATISDAVIAQAKSVLTPDQVSALTQLQSEQKAQQQIRELMRANTSNAKGTTAGAAAATPAK
;
A
#
# COMPACT_ATOMS: atom_id res chain seq x y z
N MET A 1 0.24 -0.82 43.07
CA MET A 1 -0.16 -0.34 41.72
C MET A 1 -0.74 1.07 41.85
N SER A 2 -0.50 1.95 40.87
CA SER A 2 -1.08 3.31 40.88
C SER A 2 -2.52 3.30 40.33
N PRO A 3 -3.38 4.27 40.70
CA PRO A 3 -4.77 4.31 40.23
C PRO A 3 -4.88 4.43 38.71
N LYS A 4 -3.94 5.12 38.04
CA LYS A 4 -3.89 5.23 36.57
C LYS A 4 -3.78 3.86 35.90
N VAL A 5 -2.91 2.96 36.40
CA VAL A 5 -2.78 1.59 35.87
C VAL A 5 -4.06 0.78 36.06
N LYS A 6 -4.76 0.94 37.19
CA LYS A 6 -6.04 0.27 37.44
C LYS A 6 -7.12 0.73 36.44
N ASN A 7 -7.17 2.03 36.12
CA ASN A 7 -8.13 2.56 35.16
C ASN A 7 -7.86 2.06 33.72
N TYR A 8 -6.59 2.00 33.28
CA TYR A 8 -6.25 1.43 31.97
C TYR A 8 -6.65 -0.05 31.84
N LEU A 9 -6.43 -0.86 32.89
CA LEU A 9 -6.86 -2.27 32.89
C LEU A 9 -8.38 -2.43 32.81
N ILE A 10 -9.16 -1.56 33.46
CA ILE A 10 -10.62 -1.56 33.39
C ILE A 10 -11.10 -1.20 31.98
N ILE A 11 -10.50 -0.20 31.34
CA ILE A 11 -10.83 0.21 29.96
C ILE A 11 -10.49 -0.91 28.97
N LEU A 12 -9.32 -1.55 29.10
CA LEU A 12 -8.89 -2.64 28.22
C LEU A 12 -9.86 -3.84 28.32
N LEU A 13 -10.28 -4.21 29.53
CA LEU A 13 -11.23 -5.29 29.77
C LEU A 13 -12.64 -4.96 29.23
N ALA A 14 -13.07 -3.70 29.31
CA ALA A 14 -14.31 -3.23 28.70
C ALA A 14 -14.26 -3.29 27.15
N VAL A 15 -13.14 -2.92 26.53
CA VAL A 15 -12.98 -3.02 25.07
C VAL A 15 -13.01 -4.48 24.61
N ALA A 16 -12.29 -5.38 25.28
CA ALA A 16 -12.24 -6.80 24.94
C ALA A 16 -13.59 -7.53 25.08
N THR A 17 -14.45 -7.09 26.01
CA THR A 17 -15.80 -7.66 26.19
C THR A 17 -16.82 -7.10 25.18
N ILE A 18 -16.62 -5.87 24.69
CA ILE A 18 -17.46 -5.29 23.62
C ILE A 18 -17.09 -5.89 22.25
N SER A 19 -15.80 -6.03 21.93
CA SER A 19 -15.36 -6.57 20.63
C SER A 19 -15.80 -8.01 20.40
N SER A 20 -15.63 -8.88 21.41
CA SER A 20 -16.08 -10.29 21.36
C SER A 20 -17.60 -10.42 21.16
N GLY A 21 -18.39 -9.58 21.81
CA GLY A 21 -19.86 -9.52 21.61
C GLY A 21 -20.25 -9.10 20.18
N LEU A 22 -19.58 -8.09 19.62
CA LEU A 22 -19.84 -7.63 18.24
C LEU A 22 -19.46 -8.68 17.19
N ILE A 23 -18.34 -9.41 17.39
CA ILE A 23 -17.92 -10.50 16.49
C ILE A 23 -18.98 -11.60 16.47
N ALA A 24 -19.43 -12.11 17.63
CA ALA A 24 -20.45 -13.15 17.71
C ALA A 24 -21.79 -12.72 17.07
N TRP A 25 -22.21 -11.47 17.29
CA TRP A 25 -23.41 -10.91 16.68
C TRP A 25 -23.32 -10.82 15.14
N SER A 26 -22.14 -10.46 14.61
CA SER A 26 -21.89 -10.40 13.16
C SER A 26 -21.93 -11.79 12.50
N GLN A 27 -21.42 -12.82 13.18
CA GLN A 27 -21.40 -14.20 12.68
C GLN A 27 -22.82 -14.80 12.63
N SER A 28 -23.63 -14.57 13.67
CA SER A 28 -25.04 -15.01 13.72
C SER A 28 -25.88 -14.44 12.56
N ARG A 29 -25.68 -13.17 12.20
CA ARG A 29 -26.32 -12.54 11.03
C ARG A 29 -25.89 -13.15 9.69
N ARG A 30 -24.64 -13.63 9.56
CA ARG A 30 -24.16 -14.27 8.32
C ARG A 30 -24.82 -15.63 8.09
N LEU A 31 -25.02 -16.43 9.15
CA LEU A 31 -25.70 -17.74 9.03
C LEU A 31 -27.16 -17.60 8.61
N THR A 32 -27.90 -16.65 9.19
CA THR A 32 -29.29 -16.37 8.81
C THR A 32 -29.42 -15.75 7.42
N ALA A 33 -28.43 -14.97 6.95
CA ALA A 33 -28.38 -14.52 5.55
C ALA A 33 -28.22 -15.69 4.57
N LEU A 34 -27.24 -16.57 4.81
CA LEU A 34 -26.94 -17.73 3.94
C LEU A 34 -28.12 -18.71 3.84
N GLN A 35 -28.84 -18.98 4.95
CA GLN A 35 -30.06 -19.81 4.91
C GLN A 35 -31.14 -19.18 4.03
N ASN A 36 -31.34 -17.86 4.11
CA ASN A 36 -32.30 -17.15 3.26
C ASN A 36 -31.87 -17.11 1.78
N GLU A 37 -30.58 -17.06 1.48
CA GLU A 37 -30.09 -17.18 0.10
C GLU A 37 -30.27 -18.59 -0.46
N LEU A 38 -29.99 -19.65 0.30
CA LEU A 38 -30.21 -21.03 -0.17
C LEU A 38 -31.69 -21.34 -0.42
N LEU A 39 -32.60 -20.80 0.40
CA LEU A 39 -34.05 -20.89 0.18
C LEU A 39 -34.50 -20.13 -1.08
N LYS A 40 -33.91 -18.96 -1.35
CA LYS A 40 -34.19 -18.19 -2.59
C LYS A 40 -33.59 -18.86 -3.83
N ALA A 41 -32.37 -19.38 -3.74
CA ALA A 41 -31.67 -20.03 -4.86
C ALA A 41 -32.36 -21.34 -5.28
N SER A 42 -32.83 -22.15 -4.31
CA SER A 42 -33.62 -23.35 -4.60
C SER A 42 -35.00 -23.03 -5.22
N ALA A 43 -35.68 -21.99 -4.74
CA ALA A 43 -36.92 -21.50 -5.36
C ALA A 43 -36.70 -20.94 -6.78
N ALA A 44 -35.61 -20.19 -7.01
CA ALA A 44 -35.26 -19.67 -8.33
C ALA A 44 -34.90 -20.80 -9.32
N ALA A 45 -34.11 -21.79 -8.88
CA ALA A 45 -33.72 -22.94 -9.70
C ALA A 45 -34.91 -23.77 -10.19
N ALA A 46 -35.99 -23.85 -9.41
CA ALA A 46 -37.23 -24.51 -9.80
C ALA A 46 -38.02 -23.81 -10.93
N THR A 47 -37.66 -22.57 -11.30
CA THR A 47 -38.50 -21.69 -12.14
C THR A 47 -37.95 -21.47 -13.56
N VAL A 48 -36.68 -21.82 -13.84
CA VAL A 48 -36.03 -21.48 -15.12
C VAL A 48 -36.17 -22.59 -16.18
N LYS A 49 -36.98 -22.33 -17.22
CA LYS A 49 -36.98 -23.11 -18.48
C LYS A 49 -36.03 -22.48 -19.50
N PRO A 50 -35.21 -23.25 -20.25
CA PRO A 50 -34.24 -22.71 -21.20
C PRO A 50 -34.86 -22.28 -22.53
N LYS A 51 -34.25 -21.26 -23.18
CA LYS A 51 -34.54 -20.84 -24.56
C LYS A 51 -33.28 -20.31 -25.24
N PRO A 52 -32.82 -20.87 -26.38
CA PRO A 52 -31.65 -20.40 -27.11
C PRO A 52 -31.99 -19.41 -28.25
N ALA A 53 -31.03 -18.57 -28.63
CA ALA A 53 -31.03 -17.77 -29.87
C ALA A 53 -29.56 -17.47 -30.32
N PRO A 54 -29.27 -17.21 -31.62
CA PRO A 54 -27.93 -17.44 -32.18
C PRO A 54 -27.13 -16.19 -32.59
N ILE A 55 -25.93 -16.40 -33.16
CA ILE A 55 -24.94 -15.39 -33.54
C ILE A 55 -24.89 -15.19 -35.07
N ALA A 56 -25.00 -13.95 -35.54
CA ALA A 56 -24.55 -13.45 -36.85
C ALA A 56 -24.41 -11.91 -36.74
N ALA A 57 -23.22 -11.29 -36.87
CA ALA A 57 -22.33 -11.15 -38.04
C ALA A 57 -22.69 -9.94 -38.94
N SER A 58 -21.86 -8.89 -38.88
CA SER A 58 -21.69 -7.84 -39.90
C SER A 58 -20.42 -7.03 -39.60
N PHE A 59 -19.48 -6.97 -40.56
CA PHE A 59 -18.26 -6.16 -40.53
C PHE A 59 -18.25 -5.25 -41.76
N THR A 60 -18.06 -3.94 -41.60
CA THR A 60 -17.55 -3.02 -42.63
C THR A 60 -16.92 -1.81 -41.96
N ALA A 61 -15.87 -1.24 -42.57
CA ALA A 61 -15.08 -0.14 -42.03
C ALA A 61 -15.01 1.03 -43.06
N PRO A 62 -14.12 2.06 -42.99
CA PRO A 62 -14.58 3.44 -42.98
C PRO A 62 -14.15 4.29 -44.20
N ALA A 63 -14.59 5.56 -44.24
CA ALA A 63 -14.15 6.57 -45.21
C ALA A 63 -13.95 7.95 -44.54
N THR A 64 -13.19 8.84 -45.18
CA THR A 64 -12.60 10.05 -44.57
C THR A 64 -12.77 11.28 -45.46
N THR A 65 -13.10 12.45 -44.88
CA THR A 65 -12.96 13.79 -45.49
C THR A 65 -12.61 14.84 -44.42
N THR A 66 -11.86 15.89 -44.80
CA THR A 66 -11.21 16.85 -43.88
C THR A 66 -11.63 18.32 -44.19
N PRO A 67 -10.92 19.41 -43.78
CA PRO A 67 -11.46 20.45 -42.90
C PRO A 67 -11.85 21.79 -43.59
N ALA A 68 -12.34 22.76 -42.81
CA ALA A 68 -12.46 24.16 -43.22
C ALA A 68 -12.38 25.20 -42.06
N GLU A 69 -11.39 26.09 -42.17
CA GLU A 69 -11.19 27.40 -41.51
C GLU A 69 -12.21 28.45 -42.05
N ILE A 70 -12.58 29.61 -41.46
CA ILE A 70 -12.21 30.44 -40.27
C ILE A 70 -13.45 31.38 -39.96
N GLU A 71 -13.61 32.33 -39.01
CA GLU A 71 -12.85 33.10 -37.98
C GLU A 71 -13.78 33.43 -36.75
N PRO A 72 -13.35 34.13 -35.68
CA PRO A 72 -14.10 34.23 -34.41
C PRO A 72 -14.99 35.49 -34.23
N ALA A 73 -16.11 35.31 -33.54
CA ALA A 73 -16.93 36.40 -32.98
C ALA A 73 -16.94 36.34 -31.43
N ALA A 74 -16.89 37.49 -30.76
CA ALA A 74 -16.77 37.56 -29.31
C ALA A 74 -18.14 37.73 -28.61
N ASN A 75 -18.48 36.81 -27.70
CA ASN A 75 -19.63 36.95 -26.80
C ASN A 75 -19.20 37.12 -25.34
N THR A 76 -19.62 38.21 -24.71
CA THR A 76 -19.32 38.60 -23.32
C THR A 76 -20.12 37.80 -22.27
N GLU A 77 -20.61 36.60 -22.63
CA GLU A 77 -21.51 35.79 -21.81
C GLU A 77 -20.76 34.78 -20.90
N GLU A 78 -19.51 34.43 -21.24
CA GLU A 78 -18.72 33.49 -20.42
C GLU A 78 -18.41 34.03 -19.00
N ALA A 79 -18.43 35.34 -18.79
CA ALA A 79 -18.08 35.96 -17.51
C ALA A 79 -19.05 35.53 -16.38
N GLU A 80 -20.36 35.55 -16.64
CA GLU A 80 -21.36 35.21 -15.62
C GLU A 80 -21.51 33.69 -15.42
N ALA A 81 -21.33 32.90 -16.49
CA ALA A 81 -21.33 31.45 -16.41
C ALA A 81 -20.24 30.92 -15.45
N ARG A 82 -19.03 31.48 -15.54
CA ARG A 82 -17.88 31.13 -14.69
C ARG A 82 -18.12 31.40 -13.20
N GLN A 83 -19.01 32.34 -12.84
CA GLN A 83 -19.29 32.67 -11.44
C GLN A 83 -20.30 31.70 -10.78
N ARG A 84 -21.18 31.06 -11.56
CA ARG A 84 -22.14 30.05 -11.05
C ARG A 84 -21.50 28.67 -10.85
N GLN A 85 -20.36 28.38 -11.50
CA GLN A 85 -19.58 27.14 -11.33
C GLN A 85 -18.72 27.06 -10.06
N ARG A 86 -18.88 27.99 -9.10
CA ARG A 86 -18.33 27.87 -7.73
C ARG A 86 -19.30 27.26 -6.70
N GLY A 87 -20.49 26.83 -7.11
CA GLY A 87 -21.36 25.96 -6.31
C GLY A 87 -20.78 24.54 -6.19
N GLY A 88 -20.66 24.02 -4.98
CA GLY A 88 -19.84 22.82 -4.71
C GLY A 88 -20.39 21.52 -5.31
N ASN A 89 -19.62 20.90 -6.20
CA ASN A 89 -19.85 19.51 -6.62
C ASN A 89 -19.11 18.53 -5.69
N ASN A 90 -19.62 18.34 -4.47
CA ASN A 90 -19.05 17.42 -3.48
C ASN A 90 -19.36 15.95 -3.77
N ASN A 91 -19.68 15.59 -5.03
CA ASN A 91 -20.07 14.26 -5.49
C ASN A 91 -18.86 13.30 -5.60
N ARG A 92 -18.10 13.16 -4.52
CA ARG A 92 -17.30 11.95 -4.31
C ARG A 92 -18.29 10.80 -4.08
N PRO A 93 -18.15 9.65 -4.76
CA PRO A 93 -19.03 8.51 -4.51
C PRO A 93 -18.94 8.13 -3.04
N ASN A 94 -20.09 7.95 -2.39
CA ASN A 94 -20.13 7.64 -0.96
C ASN A 94 -19.53 6.25 -0.71
N PHE A 95 -18.25 6.23 -0.33
CA PHE A 95 -17.46 5.01 -0.16
C PHE A 95 -18.08 4.04 0.87
N ALA A 96 -18.77 4.56 1.90
CA ALA A 96 -19.50 3.75 2.86
C ALA A 96 -20.74 3.06 2.24
N ALA A 97 -21.45 3.73 1.33
CA ALA A 97 -22.56 3.12 0.59
C ALA A 97 -22.07 2.10 -0.45
N LEU A 98 -20.91 2.34 -1.06
CA LEU A 98 -20.28 1.40 -1.98
C LEU A 98 -19.79 0.13 -1.25
N MET A 99 -19.17 0.28 -0.08
CA MET A 99 -18.78 -0.82 0.81
C MET A 99 -19.97 -1.63 1.36
N ALA A 100 -21.18 -1.07 1.34
CA ALA A 100 -22.40 -1.79 1.72
C ALA A 100 -22.97 -2.69 0.60
N ASN A 101 -22.44 -2.61 -0.64
CA ASN A 101 -22.81 -3.54 -1.71
C ASN A 101 -22.03 -4.86 -1.56
N PRO A 102 -22.69 -6.04 -1.41
CA PRO A 102 -22.00 -7.33 -1.29
C PRO A 102 -21.15 -7.67 -2.53
N GLU A 103 -21.56 -7.28 -3.74
CA GLU A 103 -20.78 -7.48 -4.96
C GLU A 103 -19.45 -6.72 -4.91
N PHE A 104 -19.47 -5.46 -4.46
CA PHE A 104 -18.27 -4.66 -4.29
C PHE A 104 -17.35 -5.20 -3.19
N ALA A 105 -17.93 -5.68 -2.08
CA ALA A 105 -17.15 -6.34 -1.02
C ALA A 105 -16.47 -7.63 -1.50
N GLN A 106 -17.13 -8.43 -2.35
CA GLN A 106 -16.52 -9.60 -3.00
C GLN A 106 -15.43 -9.22 -4.01
N ALA A 107 -15.69 -8.23 -4.88
CA ALA A 107 -14.68 -7.74 -5.82
C ALA A 107 -13.43 -7.20 -5.11
N MET A 108 -13.61 -6.48 -4.01
CA MET A 108 -12.52 -5.94 -3.18
C MET A 108 -11.72 -7.07 -2.50
N SER A 109 -12.34 -8.15 -2.02
CA SER A 109 -11.61 -9.26 -1.40
C SER A 109 -10.81 -10.06 -2.43
N VAL A 110 -11.34 -10.26 -3.65
CA VAL A 110 -10.60 -10.83 -4.79
C VAL A 110 -9.40 -9.94 -5.16
N GLN A 111 -9.60 -8.62 -5.23
CA GLN A 111 -8.53 -7.66 -5.51
C GLN A 111 -7.43 -7.67 -4.43
N GLN A 112 -7.81 -7.74 -3.14
CA GLN A 112 -6.87 -7.87 -2.03
C GLN A 112 -6.06 -9.16 -2.11
N ARG A 113 -6.71 -10.30 -2.36
CA ARG A 113 -6.04 -11.61 -2.55
C ARG A 113 -5.06 -11.57 -3.72
N ALA A 114 -5.46 -11.03 -4.88
CA ALA A 114 -4.57 -10.87 -6.04
C ALA A 114 -3.37 -9.94 -5.75
N ALA A 115 -3.56 -8.88 -4.96
CA ALA A 115 -2.47 -8.00 -4.54
C ALA A 115 -1.49 -8.69 -3.56
N LEU A 116 -1.98 -9.58 -2.69
CA LEU A 116 -1.13 -10.43 -1.86
C LEU A 116 -0.37 -11.47 -2.70
N ASP A 117 -1.04 -12.13 -3.64
CA ASP A 117 -0.40 -13.10 -4.54
C ASP A 117 0.73 -12.44 -5.35
N GLY A 118 0.53 -11.23 -5.88
CA GLY A 118 1.60 -10.47 -6.53
C GLY A 118 2.74 -10.06 -5.58
N ARG A 119 2.40 -9.59 -4.36
CA ARG A 119 3.38 -9.07 -3.39
C ARG A 119 4.21 -10.16 -2.69
N TYR A 120 3.66 -11.36 -2.52
CA TYR A 120 4.29 -12.45 -1.76
C TYR A 120 4.58 -13.70 -2.61
N ALA A 121 4.42 -13.66 -3.94
CA ALA A 121 4.65 -14.79 -4.85
C ALA A 121 5.93 -15.58 -4.53
N ASP A 122 7.06 -14.90 -4.35
CA ASP A 122 8.35 -15.55 -4.09
C ASP A 122 8.50 -16.05 -2.66
N LEU A 123 7.78 -15.49 -1.69
CA LEU A 123 7.67 -16.08 -0.35
C LEU A 123 6.84 -17.37 -0.44
N PHE A 124 5.67 -17.34 -1.09
CA PHE A 124 4.78 -18.50 -1.22
C PHE A 124 5.48 -19.68 -1.92
N LYS A 125 6.24 -19.42 -3.00
CA LYS A 125 7.11 -20.42 -3.64
C LYS A 125 8.15 -21.02 -2.68
N LYS A 126 8.81 -20.19 -1.86
CA LYS A 126 9.87 -20.61 -0.93
C LYS A 126 9.35 -21.35 0.31
N LEU A 127 8.17 -20.98 0.82
CA LEU A 127 7.54 -21.66 1.95
C LEU A 127 6.97 -23.03 1.57
N ASN A 128 6.70 -23.28 0.28
CA ASN A 128 6.19 -24.55 -0.27
C ASN A 128 4.98 -25.13 0.52
N LEU A 129 4.04 -24.25 0.89
CA LEU A 129 2.87 -24.59 1.69
C LEU A 129 1.86 -25.42 0.88
N SER A 130 1.12 -26.31 1.55
CA SER A 130 -0.05 -26.92 0.92
C SER A 130 -1.11 -25.85 0.57
N PRO A 131 -1.98 -26.07 -0.43
CA PRO A 131 -2.98 -25.07 -0.83
C PRO A 131 -3.87 -24.56 0.32
N ALA A 132 -4.26 -25.44 1.25
CA ALA A 132 -5.05 -25.08 2.42
C ALA A 132 -4.27 -24.22 3.43
N GLN A 133 -2.98 -24.49 3.64
CA GLN A 133 -2.11 -23.64 4.47
C GLN A 133 -1.85 -22.28 3.81
N LEU A 134 -1.66 -22.26 2.49
CA LEU A 134 -1.44 -21.04 1.73
C LEU A 134 -2.66 -20.11 1.78
N GLU A 135 -3.87 -20.62 1.54
CA GLU A 135 -5.10 -19.82 1.64
C GLU A 135 -5.34 -19.31 3.07
N LYS A 136 -5.16 -20.15 4.10
CA LYS A 136 -5.21 -19.70 5.50
C LYS A 136 -4.18 -18.61 5.79
N PHE A 137 -2.98 -18.70 5.23
CA PHE A 137 -1.95 -17.67 5.40
C PHE A 137 -2.34 -16.36 4.69
N LYS A 138 -2.92 -16.40 3.49
CA LYS A 138 -3.46 -15.21 2.82
C LYS A 138 -4.55 -14.53 3.64
N ASP A 139 -5.49 -15.28 4.21
CA ASP A 139 -6.56 -14.70 5.03
C ASP A 139 -6.00 -13.99 6.28
N LEU A 140 -5.02 -14.60 6.95
CA LEU A 140 -4.30 -13.96 8.07
C LEU A 140 -3.51 -12.70 7.63
N LEU A 141 -2.97 -12.66 6.40
CA LEU A 141 -2.34 -11.45 5.87
C LEU A 141 -3.35 -10.31 5.59
N ILE A 142 -4.59 -10.65 5.17
CA ILE A 142 -5.69 -9.68 5.02
C ILE A 142 -6.13 -9.16 6.39
N GLU A 143 -6.28 -10.05 7.37
CA GLU A 143 -6.62 -9.69 8.76
C GLU A 143 -5.56 -8.77 9.37
N ARG A 144 -4.27 -9.11 9.21
CA ARG A 144 -3.13 -8.30 9.66
C ARG A 144 -3.08 -6.92 8.98
N GLN A 145 -3.43 -6.83 7.71
CA GLN A 145 -3.57 -5.56 7.00
C GLN A 145 -4.78 -4.75 7.52
N THR A 146 -5.88 -5.42 7.85
CA THR A 146 -7.12 -4.81 8.35
C THR A 146 -6.92 -4.21 9.73
N ALA A 147 -6.37 -4.97 10.69
CA ALA A 147 -6.02 -4.47 12.03
C ALA A 147 -5.15 -3.20 11.98
N ARG A 148 -4.21 -3.11 11.03
CA ARG A 148 -3.40 -1.91 10.79
C ARG A 148 -4.19 -0.74 10.18
N MET A 149 -5.15 -1.00 9.31
CA MET A 149 -6.06 0.04 8.79
C MET A 149 -6.97 0.57 9.90
N ASP A 150 -7.44 -0.29 10.79
CA ASP A 150 -8.32 0.07 11.91
C ASP A 150 -7.57 0.93 12.95
N VAL A 151 -6.37 0.52 13.38
CA VAL A 151 -5.49 1.35 14.22
C VAL A 151 -5.23 2.71 13.59
N MET A 152 -4.88 2.75 12.30
CA MET A 152 -4.63 3.99 11.58
C MET A 152 -5.89 4.84 11.37
N THR A 153 -7.09 4.28 11.55
CA THR A 153 -8.37 5.01 11.45
C THR A 153 -8.75 5.58 12.81
N ALA A 154 -8.83 4.74 13.85
CA ALA A 154 -9.08 5.16 15.23
C ALA A 154 -8.06 6.20 15.72
N ALA A 155 -6.80 6.08 15.30
CA ALA A 155 -5.77 7.08 15.59
C ALA A 155 -6.04 8.46 14.95
N ARG A 156 -6.51 8.50 13.69
CA ARG A 156 -6.87 9.77 13.01
C ARG A 156 -8.11 10.39 13.64
N GLU A 157 -9.09 9.58 14.02
CA GLU A 157 -10.29 10.00 14.75
C GLU A 157 -9.93 10.55 16.14
N SER A 158 -8.91 9.98 16.78
CA SER A 158 -8.29 10.49 18.02
C SER A 158 -7.35 11.69 17.81
N GLY A 159 -7.23 12.21 16.59
CA GLY A 159 -6.38 13.36 16.26
C GLY A 159 -4.87 13.11 16.23
N LEU A 160 -4.40 11.86 16.35
CA LEU A 160 -2.98 11.52 16.36
C LEU A 160 -2.34 11.76 14.97
N ASN A 161 -1.22 12.47 14.95
CA ASN A 161 -0.55 12.87 13.72
C ASN A 161 0.59 11.90 13.38
N ALA A 162 0.46 11.19 12.26
CA ALA A 162 1.46 10.22 11.79
C ALA A 162 2.84 10.81 11.42
N ARG A 163 3.03 12.13 11.51
CA ARG A 163 4.36 12.78 11.42
C ARG A 163 5.04 12.92 12.78
N GLU A 164 4.26 13.04 13.86
CA GLU A 164 4.66 13.38 15.23
C GLU A 164 4.56 12.16 16.17
N ASN A 165 3.38 11.52 16.27
CA ASN A 165 3.10 10.38 17.14
C ASN A 165 3.66 9.03 16.59
N ARG A 166 4.81 9.01 15.90
CA ARG A 166 5.23 7.81 15.14
C ARG A 166 5.43 6.57 16.00
N ASP A 167 6.13 6.71 17.12
CA ASP A 167 6.48 5.55 17.97
C ASP A 167 5.25 5.04 18.74
N GLU A 168 4.32 5.92 19.08
CA GLU A 168 3.01 5.60 19.64
C GLU A 168 2.14 4.85 18.63
N LEU A 169 2.00 5.36 17.40
CA LEU A 169 1.24 4.70 16.33
C LEU A 169 1.85 3.37 15.89
N ARG A 170 3.19 3.29 15.88
CA ARG A 170 3.91 2.04 15.68
C ARG A 170 3.55 1.05 16.78
N LYS A 171 3.70 1.44 18.05
CA LYS A 171 3.35 0.59 19.19
C LYS A 171 1.89 0.10 19.12
N MET A 172 0.94 0.98 18.84
CA MET A 172 -0.48 0.61 18.68
C MET A 172 -0.69 -0.38 17.52
N THR A 173 0.08 -0.25 16.42
CA THR A 173 0.03 -1.19 15.29
C THR A 173 0.64 -2.54 15.68
N ASP A 174 1.81 -2.54 16.33
CA ASP A 174 2.52 -3.73 16.77
C ASP A 174 1.70 -4.51 17.83
N GLU A 175 1.02 -3.80 18.75
CA GLU A 175 0.07 -4.38 19.72
C GLU A 175 -1.14 -5.01 19.02
N ALA A 176 -1.80 -4.30 18.09
CA ALA A 176 -2.98 -4.81 17.38
C ALA A 176 -2.67 -5.95 16.39
N GLN A 177 -1.45 -6.02 15.85
CA GLN A 177 -1.02 -7.12 14.97
C GLN A 177 -0.54 -8.36 15.73
N SER A 178 -0.24 -8.26 17.04
CA SER A 178 0.38 -9.33 17.82
C SER A 178 -0.41 -10.65 17.86
N GLU A 179 -1.75 -10.59 17.96
CA GLU A 179 -2.62 -11.77 17.95
C GLU A 179 -2.66 -12.45 16.56
N VAL A 180 -2.65 -11.65 15.49
CA VAL A 180 -2.60 -12.15 14.11
C VAL A 180 -1.22 -12.73 13.79
N ASP A 181 -0.14 -12.08 14.23
CA ASP A 181 1.23 -12.61 14.08
C ASP A 181 1.44 -13.90 14.87
N SER A 182 0.84 -14.05 16.06
CA SER A 182 0.78 -15.33 16.79
C SER A 182 0.01 -16.40 16.01
N SER A 183 -1.10 -16.02 15.36
CA SER A 183 -1.91 -16.92 14.53
C SER A 183 -1.19 -17.35 13.24
N ILE A 184 -0.44 -16.46 12.60
CA ILE A 184 0.46 -16.76 11.48
C ILE A 184 1.58 -17.69 11.95
N LYS A 185 2.23 -17.40 13.08
CA LYS A 185 3.27 -18.25 13.66
C LYS A 185 2.77 -19.67 13.96
N THR A 186 1.54 -19.80 14.46
CA THR A 186 0.89 -21.09 14.72
C THR A 186 0.51 -21.82 13.42
N ALA A 187 0.12 -21.10 12.36
CA ALA A 187 -0.25 -21.68 11.07
C ALA A 187 0.95 -22.11 10.21
N LEU A 188 2.08 -21.41 10.31
CA LEU A 188 3.31 -21.66 9.54
C LEU A 188 4.37 -22.48 10.28
N GLY A 189 4.40 -22.40 11.62
CA GLY A 189 5.53 -22.88 12.41
C GLY A 189 6.72 -21.91 12.42
N GLU A 190 7.61 -22.09 13.40
CA GLU A 190 8.73 -21.18 13.71
C GLU A 190 9.59 -20.82 12.50
N THR A 191 10.06 -21.81 11.74
CA THR A 191 10.99 -21.58 10.61
C THR A 191 10.37 -20.75 9.49
N ALA A 192 9.14 -21.08 9.08
CA ALA A 192 8.43 -20.37 8.02
C ALA A 192 7.93 -18.99 8.49
N PHE A 193 7.59 -18.84 9.77
CA PHE A 193 7.29 -17.54 10.37
C PHE A 193 8.50 -16.60 10.36
N ASN A 194 9.68 -17.09 10.71
CA ASN A 194 10.92 -16.28 10.65
C ASN A 194 11.30 -15.93 9.19
N GLN A 195 11.06 -16.83 8.22
CA GLN A 195 11.20 -16.51 6.80
C GLN A 195 10.20 -15.43 6.34
N TYR A 196 8.96 -15.47 6.84
CA TYR A 196 7.95 -14.42 6.61
C TYR A 196 8.35 -13.07 7.22
N GLN A 197 8.78 -13.02 8.49
CA GLN A 197 9.24 -11.78 9.13
C GLN A 197 10.45 -11.17 8.43
N ASN A 198 11.39 -12.01 7.98
CA ASN A 198 12.51 -11.57 7.15
C ASN A 198 12.05 -11.05 5.79
N TYR A 199 11.01 -11.62 5.18
CA TYR A 199 10.44 -11.12 3.92
C TYR A 199 9.74 -9.76 4.10
N GLU A 200 8.99 -9.57 5.19
CA GLU A 200 8.31 -8.32 5.55
C GLU A 200 9.27 -7.18 5.88
N THR A 201 10.33 -7.46 6.63
CA THR A 201 11.33 -6.45 7.01
C THR A 201 12.23 -6.04 5.83
N THR A 202 12.41 -6.92 4.83
CA THR A 202 13.28 -6.67 3.67
C THR A 202 12.55 -6.14 2.41
N GLN A 203 11.31 -5.67 2.53
CA GLN A 203 10.47 -5.27 1.39
C GLN A 203 11.08 -4.15 0.52
N SER A 204 11.68 -3.11 1.12
CA SER A 204 12.26 -2.00 0.33
C SER A 204 13.57 -2.40 -0.37
N GLN A 205 14.31 -3.36 0.20
CA GLN A 205 15.49 -3.97 -0.39
C GLN A 205 15.09 -4.90 -1.55
N ARG A 206 14.04 -5.71 -1.38
CA ARG A 206 13.48 -6.58 -2.44
C ARG A 206 12.96 -5.79 -3.64
N ALA A 207 12.28 -4.66 -3.39
CA ALA A 207 11.84 -3.76 -4.46
C ALA A 207 13.03 -3.19 -5.29
N LEU A 208 14.14 -2.86 -4.63
CA LEU A 208 15.35 -2.39 -5.30
C LEU A 208 16.02 -3.49 -6.12
N VAL A 209 16.14 -4.70 -5.56
CA VAL A 209 16.71 -5.86 -6.28
C VAL A 209 15.84 -6.25 -7.48
N SER A 210 14.51 -6.15 -7.36
CA SER A 210 13.59 -6.33 -8.50
C SER A 210 13.76 -5.24 -9.56
N GLN A 211 13.99 -3.97 -9.19
CA GLN A 211 14.33 -2.90 -10.14
C GLN A 211 15.67 -3.17 -10.87
N LEU A 212 16.65 -3.77 -10.19
CA LEU A 212 17.93 -4.17 -10.79
C LEU A 212 17.76 -5.36 -11.75
N ASP A 213 17.02 -6.40 -11.34
CA ASP A 213 16.74 -7.56 -12.18
C ASP A 213 15.92 -7.19 -13.43
N GLN A 214 14.92 -6.31 -13.29
CA GLN A 214 14.16 -5.80 -14.42
C GLN A 214 15.04 -5.08 -15.46
N ARG A 215 16.14 -4.42 -15.05
CA ARG A 215 17.12 -3.84 -15.98
C ARG A 215 17.97 -4.92 -16.65
N LEU A 216 18.43 -5.90 -15.87
CA LEU A 216 19.25 -7.01 -16.35
C LEU A 216 18.46 -8.02 -17.19
N SER A 217 17.12 -7.99 -17.18
CA SER A 217 16.27 -8.84 -18.03
C SER A 217 16.46 -8.63 -19.54
N TYR A 218 17.02 -7.48 -19.96
CA TYR A 218 17.42 -7.20 -21.34
C TYR A 218 18.90 -7.52 -21.62
N SER A 219 19.63 -8.05 -20.64
CA SER A 219 21.04 -8.44 -20.74
C SER A 219 21.20 -9.96 -20.80
N SER A 220 22.41 -10.42 -21.14
CA SER A 220 22.80 -11.83 -21.02
C SER A 220 23.06 -12.28 -19.57
N THR A 221 22.95 -11.40 -18.56
CA THR A 221 23.31 -11.68 -17.16
C THR A 221 22.21 -11.27 -16.13
N PRO A 222 20.96 -11.77 -16.26
CA PRO A 222 19.91 -11.58 -15.25
C PRO A 222 20.34 -12.11 -13.86
N LEU A 223 19.70 -11.65 -12.78
CA LEU A 223 20.06 -12.11 -11.44
C LEU A 223 19.51 -13.52 -11.19
N ASN A 224 20.38 -14.43 -10.72
CA ASN A 224 19.88 -15.69 -10.16
C ASN A 224 19.33 -15.49 -8.73
N SER A 225 18.53 -16.45 -8.25
CA SER A 225 17.86 -16.36 -6.94
C SER A 225 18.84 -16.16 -5.77
N THR A 226 20.02 -16.81 -5.82
CA THR A 226 21.08 -16.67 -4.81
C THR A 226 21.69 -15.27 -4.81
N GLN A 227 21.97 -14.70 -5.99
CA GLN A 227 22.44 -13.32 -6.13
C GLN A 227 21.42 -12.31 -5.61
N SER A 228 20.14 -12.53 -5.91
CA SER A 228 19.05 -11.67 -5.45
C SER A 228 18.86 -11.71 -3.93
N ASP A 229 18.82 -12.88 -3.29
CA ASP A 229 18.72 -12.96 -1.82
C ASP A 229 20.00 -12.44 -1.12
N PHE A 230 21.18 -12.63 -1.71
CA PHE A 230 22.43 -12.02 -1.22
C PHE A 230 22.35 -10.49 -1.21
N LEU A 231 21.93 -9.87 -2.32
CA LEU A 231 21.77 -8.42 -2.40
C LEU A 231 20.73 -7.89 -1.41
N VAL A 232 19.61 -8.60 -1.23
CA VAL A 232 18.60 -8.23 -0.23
C VAL A 232 19.21 -8.22 1.18
N SER A 233 20.01 -9.23 1.52
CA SER A 233 20.70 -9.32 2.82
C SER A 233 21.72 -8.20 3.01
N ALA A 234 22.59 -7.95 2.03
CA ALA A 234 23.59 -6.89 2.08
C ALA A 234 22.96 -5.49 2.22
N LEU A 235 21.90 -5.21 1.47
CA LEU A 235 21.13 -3.96 1.56
C LEU A 235 20.43 -3.83 2.93
N ALA A 236 19.94 -4.93 3.51
CA ALA A 236 19.31 -4.92 4.83
C ALA A 236 20.35 -4.55 5.91
N THR A 237 21.49 -5.27 5.95
CA THR A 237 22.59 -5.01 6.89
C THR A 237 23.15 -3.59 6.76
N SER A 238 23.32 -3.09 5.54
CA SER A 238 23.75 -1.70 5.33
C SER A 238 22.71 -0.68 5.79
N SER A 239 21.41 -0.96 5.61
CA SER A 239 20.35 -0.05 6.04
C SER A 239 20.24 0.06 7.57
N THR A 240 20.48 -1.03 8.30
CA THR A 240 20.54 -1.01 9.78
C THR A 240 21.74 -0.24 10.33
N ALA A 241 22.85 -0.21 9.61
CA ALA A 241 24.00 0.63 9.98
C ALA A 241 23.67 2.13 9.81
N SER A 242 23.10 2.53 8.68
CA SER A 242 22.75 3.94 8.42
C SER A 242 21.63 4.48 9.32
N THR A 243 20.74 3.64 9.85
CA THR A 243 19.68 4.09 10.78
C THR A 243 20.20 4.53 12.15
N ASN A 244 21.41 4.11 12.56
CA ASN A 244 22.00 4.55 13.83
C ASN A 244 22.68 5.92 13.75
N ASP A 245 22.97 6.42 12.54
CA ASP A 245 23.78 7.62 12.30
C ASP A 245 22.94 8.84 11.86
N GLN A 246 21.76 8.61 11.25
CA GLN A 246 20.95 9.69 10.68
C GLN A 246 19.48 9.70 11.15
N GLY A 247 19.23 10.36 12.29
CA GLY A 247 17.88 10.60 12.78
C GLY A 247 17.12 11.64 11.95
N GLY A 248 16.12 11.22 11.16
CA GLY A 248 15.15 12.17 10.58
C GLY A 248 14.20 11.67 9.49
N GLY A 249 13.02 12.30 9.40
CA GLY A 249 12.43 12.64 8.10
C GLY A 249 11.20 11.89 7.57
N GLY A 250 10.73 10.80 8.18
CA GLY A 250 9.56 10.03 7.67
C GLY A 250 8.25 10.85 7.61
N GLY A 251 7.78 11.19 6.41
CA GLY A 251 6.52 11.91 6.21
C GLY A 251 5.27 11.01 6.24
N PRO A 252 4.11 11.49 6.73
CA PRO A 252 2.85 10.76 6.69
C PRO A 252 2.28 10.72 5.26
N GLY A 253 1.41 9.74 5.00
CA GLY A 253 0.92 9.40 3.65
C GLY A 253 1.69 8.27 2.98
N ASN A 254 2.84 7.88 3.55
CA ASN A 254 3.70 6.80 3.08
C ASN A 254 3.12 5.40 3.44
N TRP A 255 2.02 5.02 2.79
CA TRP A 255 1.50 3.66 2.75
C TRP A 255 2.27 2.84 1.71
N GLY A 256 3.49 2.39 2.05
CA GLY A 256 4.27 1.48 1.21
C GLY A 256 5.80 1.56 1.34
N GLY A 257 6.35 2.64 1.92
CA GLY A 257 7.79 2.79 2.10
C GLY A 257 8.28 2.34 3.48
N GLY A 258 9.12 1.30 3.54
CA GLY A 258 10.16 1.29 4.57
C GLY A 258 11.15 2.43 4.35
N ASN A 259 12.23 2.51 5.13
CA ASN A 259 13.39 3.30 4.70
C ASN A 259 13.79 2.84 3.30
N ARG A 260 13.82 3.78 2.34
CA ARG A 260 14.06 3.49 0.93
C ARG A 260 15.47 2.94 0.82
N ALA A 261 15.63 1.67 0.43
CA ALA A 261 16.90 0.98 0.47
C ALA A 261 17.95 1.77 -0.33
N THR A 262 19.06 2.09 0.31
CA THR A 262 20.18 2.83 -0.28
C THR A 262 21.29 1.86 -0.65
N ILE A 263 21.83 1.99 -1.86
CA ILE A 263 23.04 1.27 -2.23
C ILE A 263 24.22 2.04 -1.62
N SER A 264 24.83 1.51 -0.57
CA SER A 264 26.10 2.04 -0.05
C SER A 264 27.27 1.51 -0.87
N ASP A 265 28.41 2.23 -0.82
CA ASP A 265 29.63 1.79 -1.50
C ASP A 265 30.15 0.46 -0.90
N ALA A 266 29.82 0.18 0.36
CA ALA A 266 30.06 -1.11 1.03
C ALA A 266 29.23 -2.26 0.44
N VAL A 267 27.96 -2.02 0.08
CA VAL A 267 27.15 -3.03 -0.65
C VAL A 267 27.73 -3.30 -2.03
N ILE A 268 28.25 -2.29 -2.73
CA ILE A 268 28.95 -2.47 -4.02
C ILE A 268 30.26 -3.24 -3.83
N ALA A 269 30.99 -3.02 -2.73
CA ALA A 269 32.19 -3.81 -2.42
C ALA A 269 31.86 -5.28 -2.14
N GLN A 270 30.81 -5.56 -1.36
CA GLN A 270 30.32 -6.92 -1.09
C GLN A 270 29.75 -7.61 -2.34
N ALA A 271 29.10 -6.87 -3.23
CA ALA A 271 28.53 -7.39 -4.48
C ALA A 271 29.59 -8.05 -5.39
N LYS A 272 30.81 -7.53 -5.41
CA LYS A 272 31.88 -7.96 -6.34
C LYS A 272 32.37 -9.41 -6.15
N SER A 273 32.03 -10.10 -5.06
CA SER A 273 32.35 -11.52 -4.87
C SER A 273 31.25 -12.48 -5.31
N VAL A 274 30.06 -11.97 -5.67
CA VAL A 274 28.85 -12.78 -5.95
C VAL A 274 28.19 -12.43 -7.30
N LEU A 275 28.40 -11.21 -7.80
CA LEU A 275 27.81 -10.69 -9.04
C LEU A 275 28.86 -10.49 -10.15
N THR A 276 28.44 -10.63 -11.40
CA THR A 276 29.30 -10.42 -12.58
C THR A 276 29.68 -8.94 -12.73
N PRO A 277 30.73 -8.59 -13.50
CA PRO A 277 31.08 -7.19 -13.78
C PRO A 277 29.90 -6.36 -14.31
N ASP A 278 29.09 -6.94 -15.20
CA ASP A 278 27.91 -6.27 -15.79
C ASP A 278 26.81 -6.01 -14.75
N GLN A 279 26.55 -7.00 -13.88
CA GLN A 279 25.59 -6.88 -12.78
C GLN A 279 26.05 -5.84 -11.74
N VAL A 280 27.35 -5.78 -11.44
CA VAL A 280 27.95 -4.74 -10.57
C VAL A 280 27.89 -3.35 -11.23
N SER A 281 28.07 -3.27 -12.56
CA SER A 281 27.90 -2.03 -13.33
C SER A 281 26.47 -1.50 -13.23
N ALA A 282 25.47 -2.36 -13.47
CA ALA A 282 24.05 -2.00 -13.35
C ALA A 282 23.65 -1.59 -11.92
N LEU A 283 24.19 -2.25 -10.89
CA LEU A 283 24.02 -1.85 -9.48
C LEU A 283 24.64 -0.46 -9.21
N THR A 284 25.82 -0.19 -9.76
CA THR A 284 26.52 1.10 -9.61
C THR A 284 25.76 2.24 -10.32
N GLN A 285 25.17 1.97 -11.49
CA GLN A 285 24.29 2.91 -12.17
C GLN A 285 23.02 3.22 -11.35
N LEU A 286 22.38 2.19 -10.75
CA LEU A 286 21.22 2.40 -9.88
C LEU A 286 21.60 3.26 -8.65
N GLN A 287 22.82 3.10 -8.12
CA GLN A 287 23.32 3.97 -7.07
C GLN A 287 23.50 5.44 -7.53
N SER A 288 24.09 5.69 -8.70
CA SER A 288 24.29 7.07 -9.17
C SER A 288 22.96 7.79 -9.41
N GLU A 289 21.95 7.07 -9.90
CA GLU A 289 20.57 7.57 -9.97
C GLU A 289 19.97 7.88 -8.59
N GLN A 290 20.18 7.03 -7.57
CA GLN A 290 19.73 7.33 -6.20
C GLN A 290 20.40 8.60 -5.65
N LYS A 291 21.72 8.75 -5.84
CA LYS A 291 22.50 9.93 -5.43
C LYS A 291 22.00 11.19 -6.15
N ALA A 292 21.78 11.15 -7.46
CA ALA A 292 21.19 12.26 -8.23
C ALA A 292 19.76 12.61 -7.77
N GLN A 293 18.91 11.60 -7.51
CA GLN A 293 17.55 11.83 -7.00
C GLN A 293 17.54 12.42 -5.58
N GLN A 294 18.58 12.23 -4.77
CA GLN A 294 18.75 12.92 -3.47
C GLN A 294 19.10 14.39 -3.71
N GLN A 295 20.14 14.68 -4.49
CA GLN A 295 20.58 16.04 -4.83
C GLN A 295 19.46 16.89 -5.46
N ILE A 296 18.68 16.34 -6.39
CA ILE A 296 17.53 17.05 -7.00
C ILE A 296 16.48 17.42 -5.93
N ARG A 297 16.19 16.53 -4.97
CA ARG A 297 15.25 16.82 -3.87
C ARG A 297 15.80 17.86 -2.89
N GLU A 298 17.11 17.88 -2.65
CA GLU A 298 17.78 18.87 -1.81
C GLU A 298 17.77 20.26 -2.45
N LEU A 299 18.13 20.37 -3.73
CA LEU A 299 18.07 21.61 -4.50
C LEU A 299 16.64 22.16 -4.60
N MET A 300 15.66 21.29 -4.91
CA MET A 300 14.23 21.67 -4.92
C MET A 300 13.76 22.14 -3.54
N ARG A 301 14.20 21.48 -2.46
CA ARG A 301 13.87 21.88 -1.08
C ARG A 301 14.49 23.24 -0.73
N ALA A 302 15.76 23.46 -1.04
CA ALA A 302 16.46 24.72 -0.79
C ALA A 302 15.80 25.90 -1.53
N ASN A 303 15.46 25.72 -2.80
CA ASN A 303 14.76 26.74 -3.58
C ASN A 303 13.35 27.02 -2.99
N THR A 304 12.64 25.98 -2.57
CA THR A 304 11.31 26.11 -1.93
C THR A 304 11.35 26.79 -0.56
N SER A 305 12.40 26.57 0.25
CA SER A 305 12.59 27.28 1.52
C SER A 305 12.93 28.75 1.30
N ASN A 306 13.78 29.06 0.32
CA ASN A 306 14.15 30.44 0.00
C ASN A 306 12.94 31.24 -0.47
N ALA A 307 12.11 30.68 -1.36
CA ALA A 307 10.88 31.32 -1.83
C ALA A 307 9.91 31.68 -0.69
N LYS A 308 9.78 30.82 0.33
CA LYS A 308 8.95 31.11 1.53
C LYS A 308 9.57 32.19 2.44
N GLY A 309 10.89 32.30 2.50
CA GLY A 309 11.58 33.36 3.23
C GLY A 309 11.28 34.74 2.66
N THR A 310 11.37 34.89 1.34
CA THR A 310 11.14 36.18 0.65
C THR A 310 9.72 36.72 0.87
N THR A 311 8.70 35.84 0.87
CA THR A 311 7.30 36.24 1.11
C THR A 311 7.03 36.69 2.55
N ALA A 312 7.83 36.26 3.53
CA ALA A 312 7.66 36.69 4.92
C ALA A 312 8.29 38.07 5.19
N GLY A 313 9.42 38.38 4.55
CA GLY A 313 10.10 39.68 4.71
C GLY A 313 9.36 40.86 4.08
N ALA A 314 8.64 40.63 2.98
CA ALA A 314 7.97 41.70 2.22
C ALA A 314 6.77 42.37 2.94
N ALA A 315 6.23 41.76 4.00
CA ALA A 315 5.04 42.25 4.70
C ALA A 315 5.33 43.24 5.86
N ALA A 316 6.61 43.49 6.18
CA ALA A 316 7.02 44.23 7.37
C ALA A 316 7.54 45.65 7.10
N ALA A 317 7.41 46.16 5.87
CA ALA A 317 8.04 47.40 5.41
C ALA A 317 7.04 48.47 4.92
N THR A 318 6.08 48.85 5.76
CA THR A 318 5.27 50.06 5.54
C THR A 318 5.97 51.27 6.18
N PRO A 319 6.50 52.24 5.42
CA PRO A 319 7.08 53.43 6.00
C PRO A 319 5.98 54.33 6.56
N ALA A 320 6.11 54.71 7.84
CA ALA A 320 5.30 55.78 8.43
C ALA A 320 5.64 57.13 7.79
N LYS A 321 4.66 58.03 7.72
CA LYS A 321 4.77 59.37 7.12
C LYS A 321 3.89 60.35 7.87
#